data_AF-A0A974CKD2-F1
#
_entry.id   AF-A0A974CKD2-F1
#
_cell.length_a   1.000
_cell.length_b   1.000
_cell.length_c   1.000
_cell.angle_alpha   90.00
_cell.angle_beta   90.00
_cell.angle_gamma   90.00
#
_symmetry.space_group_name_H-M   'P 1'
#
loop_
_entity.id
_entity.type
_entity.pdbx_description
1 polymer ?
#
loop_
_entity_poly.entity_id
_entity_poly.type
_entity_poly.pdbx_seq_one_letter_code
_entity_poly.pdbx_strand_id
1 'polypeptide(L)'
;MRLPRPSLVCRWIAFVTGTGGTTEPLAVFGGFVENSIWRLASWVKYSLAPATWDYYNRVWNQWVDLERYVSGPLEDGVKLDLLLWFLANLGKDCSFTKISKVSAALSYLFKLRGWVDVTKCFIVRQVIKGLRRRRVQGDKRKPVTFGLLGGLFGQLGVVGRSGYEIKLFQLAFSLTFYGAFRLGEIVSTSRNSEGGIQIEKVDLLEDSGRRCIIWLLGHSYVVRAENRALCRAGGRYLGMPQEDVEVYWHGCGGMLWSQLVPQVEDLQQVWGAPDIITLHVGGNDLGSVPKRELIHAMKRDLLWLLVRAPDLIIIWSQMVPRRYWSYDRSHTAIERVQVKVNMAISKFVRQQGGIAVRHRLLEEGKDYLHEDGIHLKDVGMDVFNFGLRGGLEIALEVWRSMRT
;
A
#
# COMPACT_ATOMS: atom_id res chain seq x y z
N MET A 1 56.96 10.45 -52.07
CA MET A 1 55.80 9.64 -51.64
C MET A 1 55.52 9.94 -50.16
N ARG A 2 54.30 10.32 -49.78
CA ARG A 2 53.90 10.39 -48.38
C ARG A 2 52.93 9.24 -48.09
N LEU A 3 53.41 8.22 -47.38
CA LEU A 3 52.57 7.34 -46.57
C LEU A 3 52.70 7.75 -45.10
N PRO A 4 51.74 8.52 -44.54
CA PRO A 4 51.60 8.68 -43.11
C PRO A 4 50.23 8.19 -42.61
N ARG A 5 50.24 7.61 -41.39
CA ARG A 5 49.18 6.94 -40.61
C ARG A 5 49.19 5.42 -40.82
N PRO A 6 49.47 4.65 -39.75
CA PRO A 6 48.57 4.59 -38.60
C PRO A 6 48.89 5.55 -37.44
N SER A 7 47.86 5.94 -36.69
CA SER A 7 47.96 6.67 -35.42
C SER A 7 46.84 6.26 -34.45
N LEU A 8 47.00 6.61 -33.16
CA LEU A 8 46.10 6.31 -32.02
C LEU A 8 45.87 4.80 -31.74
N VAL A 9 46.72 4.26 -30.85
CA VAL A 9 46.77 2.87 -30.34
C VAL A 9 46.41 1.90 -31.44
N CYS A 10 47.33 1.86 -32.41
CA CYS A 10 47.02 2.19 -33.79
C CYS A 10 45.92 1.32 -34.36
N ARG A 11 44.67 1.79 -34.17
CA ARG A 11 43.42 1.04 -34.25
C ARG A 11 43.21 0.07 -33.02
N TRP A 12 42.41 0.51 -32.00
CA TRP A 12 41.97 -0.24 -30.78
C TRP A 12 40.54 -0.87 -30.83
N ILE A 13 39.68 -0.72 -31.84
CA ILE A 13 39.80 -1.26 -33.22
C ILE A 13 40.57 -2.63 -33.27
N ALA A 14 40.12 -3.66 -34.00
CA ALA A 14 38.80 -3.83 -34.63
C ALA A 14 37.64 -3.96 -33.61
N PHE A 15 37.78 -3.21 -32.51
CA PHE A 15 36.77 -2.58 -31.67
C PHE A 15 36.30 -3.53 -30.59
N VAL A 16 37.33 -4.08 -29.93
CA VAL A 16 37.27 -5.29 -29.11
C VAL A 16 36.59 -6.47 -29.86
N THR A 17 36.62 -6.38 -31.20
CA THR A 17 36.80 -7.45 -32.19
C THR A 17 35.68 -8.47 -32.37
N GLY A 18 34.53 -7.99 -32.82
CA GLY A 18 33.85 -8.63 -33.96
C GLY A 18 34.47 -8.09 -35.25
N THR A 19 35.52 -8.76 -35.74
CA THR A 19 36.51 -8.19 -36.69
C THR A 19 35.93 -7.78 -38.06
N GLY A 20 36.38 -6.63 -38.57
CA GLY A 20 36.12 -6.22 -39.95
C GLY A 20 37.07 -5.11 -40.43
N GLY A 21 37.73 -5.35 -41.57
CA GLY A 21 38.49 -4.32 -42.32
C GLY A 21 39.99 -4.22 -41.96
N THR A 22 40.80 -4.95 -42.72
CA THR A 22 42.27 -4.89 -42.79
C THR A 22 42.89 -3.48 -42.72
N THR A 23 43.88 -3.31 -41.84
CA THR A 23 45.15 -2.60 -42.10
C THR A 23 46.17 -3.04 -41.05
N GLU A 24 47.38 -3.37 -41.47
CA GLU A 24 48.46 -3.89 -40.63
C GLU A 24 48.82 -2.96 -39.45
N PRO A 25 49.08 -3.51 -38.24
CA PRO A 25 49.67 -2.74 -37.14
C PRO A 25 51.20 -2.86 -37.11
N LEU A 26 51.86 -1.71 -37.23
CA LEU A 26 53.12 -1.36 -36.52
C LEU A 26 54.27 -2.38 -36.53
N ALA A 27 54.96 -2.51 -37.67
CA ALA A 27 56.29 -3.15 -37.77
C ALA A 27 57.44 -2.38 -37.08
N VAL A 28 57.18 -1.68 -35.96
CA VAL A 28 58.11 -0.72 -35.32
C VAL A 28 58.40 -1.07 -33.85
N PHE A 29 57.54 -1.84 -33.17
CA PHE A 29 57.77 -2.31 -31.79
C PHE A 29 57.31 -3.78 -31.65
N GLY A 30 58.24 -4.68 -31.32
CA GLY A 30 58.04 -6.13 -31.44
C GLY A 30 56.99 -6.77 -30.50
N GLY A 31 56.62 -8.01 -30.82
CA GLY A 31 55.42 -8.73 -30.32
C GLY A 31 55.27 -8.97 -28.80
N PHE A 32 56.19 -8.49 -27.97
CA PHE A 32 56.01 -8.46 -26.50
C PHE A 32 54.98 -7.39 -26.08
N VAL A 33 54.96 -6.23 -26.76
CA VAL A 33 54.02 -5.14 -26.50
C VAL A 33 52.60 -5.54 -26.89
N GLU A 34 52.45 -6.22 -28.03
CA GLU A 34 51.16 -6.67 -28.57
C GLU A 34 50.43 -7.63 -27.61
N ASN A 35 51.14 -8.61 -27.07
CA ASN A 35 50.59 -9.58 -26.10
C ASN A 35 50.00 -8.92 -24.84
N SER A 36 50.62 -7.84 -24.36
CA SER A 36 50.17 -7.11 -23.17
C SER A 36 48.87 -6.33 -23.43
N ILE A 37 48.71 -5.77 -24.64
CA ILE A 37 47.54 -5.00 -25.05
C ILE A 37 46.29 -5.91 -25.15
N TRP A 38 46.42 -7.10 -25.73
CA TRP A 38 45.32 -8.07 -25.83
C TRP A 38 44.80 -8.52 -24.46
N ARG A 39 45.69 -8.73 -23.48
CA ARG A 39 45.30 -9.08 -22.11
C ARG A 39 44.47 -7.98 -21.45
N LEU A 40 44.88 -6.72 -21.57
CA LEU A 40 44.14 -5.57 -21.03
C LEU A 40 42.74 -5.46 -21.65
N ALA A 41 42.61 -5.66 -22.97
CA ALA A 41 41.31 -5.67 -23.64
C ALA A 41 40.37 -6.78 -23.12
N SER A 42 40.91 -7.97 -22.81
CA SER A 42 40.12 -9.06 -22.23
C SER A 42 39.57 -8.71 -20.83
N TRP A 43 40.34 -8.00 -20.00
CA TRP A 43 39.90 -7.57 -18.67
C TRP A 43 38.82 -6.49 -18.74
N VAL A 44 38.91 -5.57 -19.70
CA VAL A 44 37.81 -4.62 -19.97
C VAL A 44 36.54 -5.36 -20.37
N LYS A 45 36.63 -6.41 -21.19
CA LYS A 45 35.48 -7.26 -21.55
C LYS A 45 34.87 -7.96 -20.32
N TYR A 46 35.70 -8.48 -19.40
CA TYR A 46 35.23 -9.11 -18.17
C TYR A 46 34.61 -8.16 -17.14
N SER A 47 34.72 -6.83 -17.32
CA SER A 47 34.03 -5.85 -16.47
C SER A 47 32.50 -5.84 -16.65
N LEU A 48 31.97 -6.54 -17.66
CA LEU A 48 30.54 -6.68 -17.93
C LEU A 48 30.15 -8.16 -18.09
N ALA A 49 28.94 -8.51 -17.66
CA ALA A 49 28.37 -9.83 -17.93
C ALA A 49 28.28 -10.08 -19.46
N PRO A 50 28.51 -11.31 -19.97
CA PRO A 50 28.60 -11.58 -21.41
C PRO A 50 27.41 -11.06 -22.24
N ALA A 51 26.18 -11.30 -21.78
CA ALA A 51 24.97 -10.81 -22.46
C ALA A 51 24.84 -9.27 -22.48
N THR A 52 25.41 -8.58 -21.50
CA THR A 52 25.49 -7.11 -21.47
C THR A 52 26.50 -6.61 -22.48
N TRP A 53 27.69 -7.25 -22.54
CA TRP A 53 28.72 -6.94 -23.52
C TRP A 53 28.19 -7.06 -24.96
N ASP A 54 27.53 -8.16 -25.29
CA ASP A 54 27.00 -8.39 -26.64
C ASP A 54 25.90 -7.37 -27.03
N TYR A 55 25.06 -6.95 -26.07
CA TYR A 55 24.11 -5.88 -26.31
C TYR A 55 24.81 -4.54 -26.54
N TYR A 56 25.79 -4.21 -25.68
CA TYR A 56 26.53 -2.95 -25.75
C TYR A 56 27.27 -2.84 -27.08
N ASN A 57 27.97 -3.90 -27.50
CA ASN A 57 28.70 -3.97 -28.77
C ASN A 57 27.79 -3.72 -29.99
N ARG A 58 26.58 -4.28 -30.02
CA ARG A 58 25.60 -3.99 -31.09
C ARG A 58 25.20 -2.51 -31.17
N VAL A 59 25.00 -1.85 -30.02
CA VAL A 59 24.69 -0.41 -29.97
C VAL A 59 25.89 0.44 -30.40
N TRP A 60 27.10 0.04 -30.02
CA TRP A 60 28.31 0.73 -30.39
C TRP A 60 28.61 0.66 -31.89
N ASN A 61 28.37 -0.49 -32.54
CA ASN A 61 28.54 -0.60 -34.00
C ASN A 61 27.57 0.34 -34.74
N GLN A 62 26.30 0.39 -34.31
CA GLN A 62 25.33 1.36 -34.85
C GLN A 62 25.78 2.82 -34.69
N TRP A 63 26.45 3.14 -33.57
CA TRP A 63 27.02 4.47 -33.35
C TRP A 63 28.19 4.76 -34.30
N VAL A 64 29.12 3.80 -34.47
CA VAL A 64 30.28 3.94 -35.38
C VAL A 64 29.86 4.08 -36.84
N ASP A 65 28.81 3.39 -37.27
CA ASP A 65 28.27 3.52 -38.64
C ASP A 65 27.67 4.93 -38.87
N LEU A 66 27.07 5.53 -37.84
CA LEU A 66 26.58 6.91 -37.87
C LEU A 66 27.72 7.94 -37.86
N GLU A 67 28.78 7.72 -37.08
CA GLU A 67 29.98 8.58 -37.12
C GLU A 67 30.64 8.57 -38.52
N ARG A 68 30.67 7.41 -39.18
CA ARG A 68 31.18 7.27 -40.55
C ARG A 68 30.34 8.04 -41.57
N TYR A 69 29.02 8.02 -41.44
CA TYR A 69 28.10 8.77 -42.32
C TYR A 69 28.35 10.29 -42.26
N VAL A 70 28.71 10.82 -41.08
CA VAL A 70 28.95 12.26 -40.85
C VAL A 70 30.41 12.68 -41.14
N SER A 71 31.24 11.77 -41.67
CA SER A 71 32.52 12.07 -42.33
C SER A 71 33.64 12.69 -41.46
N GLY A 72 33.72 12.38 -40.17
CA GLY A 72 34.89 12.75 -39.37
C GLY A 72 34.80 12.47 -37.86
N PRO A 73 35.91 12.65 -37.11
CA PRO A 73 35.88 12.63 -35.66
C PRO A 73 35.03 13.80 -35.14
N LEU A 74 33.87 13.49 -34.58
CA LEU A 74 32.87 14.48 -34.20
C LEU A 74 33.33 15.32 -33.02
N GLU A 75 33.23 16.64 -33.12
CA GLU A 75 33.29 17.55 -31.96
C GLU A 75 32.12 17.27 -31.01
N ASP A 76 32.26 17.62 -29.72
CA ASP A 76 31.27 17.23 -28.70
C ASP A 76 29.86 17.82 -28.94
N GLY A 77 29.76 18.97 -29.61
CA GLY A 77 28.47 19.50 -30.09
C GLY A 77 27.81 18.57 -31.11
N VAL A 78 28.58 18.10 -32.10
CA VAL A 78 28.07 17.19 -33.14
C VAL A 78 27.73 15.80 -32.56
N LYS A 79 28.47 15.33 -31.55
CA LYS A 79 28.10 14.11 -30.79
C LYS A 79 26.75 14.27 -30.07
N LEU A 80 26.46 15.45 -29.52
CA LEU A 80 25.18 15.72 -28.85
C LEU A 80 24.03 15.71 -29.85
N ASP A 81 24.17 16.37 -30.99
CA ASP A 81 23.13 16.42 -32.03
C ASP A 81 22.87 15.02 -32.63
N LEU A 82 23.93 14.26 -32.91
CA LEU A 82 23.81 12.89 -33.39
C LEU A 82 23.11 11.97 -32.37
N LEU A 83 23.40 12.14 -31.07
CA LEU A 83 22.69 11.42 -30.01
C LEU A 83 21.21 11.80 -29.92
N LEU A 84 20.87 13.08 -30.06
CA LEU A 84 19.49 13.54 -30.08
C LEU A 84 18.72 12.97 -31.27
N TRP A 85 19.33 12.95 -32.46
CA TRP A 85 18.78 12.31 -33.66
C TRP A 85 18.59 10.80 -33.48
N PHE A 86 19.59 10.11 -32.92
CA PHE A 86 19.54 8.67 -32.66
C PHE A 86 18.42 8.31 -31.67
N LEU A 87 18.28 9.08 -30.58
CA LEU A 87 17.20 8.94 -29.61
C LEU A 87 15.81 9.28 -30.20
N ALA A 88 15.72 10.26 -31.11
CA ALA A 88 14.47 10.62 -31.78
C ALA A 88 13.96 9.49 -32.69
N ASN A 89 14.86 8.80 -33.41
CA ASN A 89 14.49 7.64 -34.22
C ASN A 89 14.15 6.42 -33.36
N LEU A 90 14.97 6.08 -32.36
CA LEU A 90 14.65 4.99 -31.43
C LEU A 90 13.33 5.23 -30.67
N GLY A 91 13.01 6.49 -30.36
CA GLY A 91 11.80 6.91 -29.66
C GLY A 91 10.49 6.68 -30.42
N LYS A 92 10.55 6.38 -31.73
CA LYS A 92 9.38 6.02 -32.56
C LYS A 92 8.93 4.58 -32.32
N ASP A 93 9.87 3.63 -32.19
CA ASP A 93 9.52 2.20 -32.25
C ASP A 93 9.99 1.38 -31.03
N CYS A 94 10.85 1.93 -30.18
CA CYS A 94 11.42 1.19 -29.04
C CYS A 94 10.69 1.40 -27.70
N SER A 95 10.81 0.43 -26.80
CA SER A 95 10.36 0.57 -25.41
C SER A 95 11.30 1.47 -24.60
N PHE A 96 10.79 2.11 -23.55
CA PHE A 96 11.61 2.95 -22.66
C PHE A 96 12.83 2.18 -22.12
N THR A 97 12.64 0.93 -21.69
CA THR A 97 13.72 0.05 -21.21
C THR A 97 14.82 -0.15 -22.25
N LYS A 98 14.47 -0.31 -23.54
CA LYS A 98 15.46 -0.41 -24.64
C LYS A 98 16.23 0.90 -24.81
N ILE A 99 15.54 2.04 -24.75
CA ILE A 99 16.15 3.38 -24.85
C ILE A 99 17.10 3.65 -23.68
N SER A 100 16.73 3.27 -22.44
CA SER A 100 17.62 3.36 -21.28
C SER A 100 18.87 2.48 -21.42
N LYS A 101 18.73 1.24 -21.92
CA LYS A 101 19.87 0.35 -22.19
C LYS A 101 20.79 0.89 -23.28
N VAL A 102 20.24 1.50 -24.34
CA VAL A 102 21.04 2.20 -25.38
C VAL A 102 21.82 3.37 -24.78
N SER A 103 21.17 4.22 -23.99
CA SER A 103 21.83 5.35 -23.32
C SER A 103 22.95 4.90 -22.36
N ALA A 104 22.76 3.79 -21.64
CA ALA A 104 23.79 3.21 -20.79
C ALA A 104 24.98 2.65 -21.59
N ALA A 105 24.73 1.99 -22.71
CA ALA A 105 25.78 1.49 -23.60
C ALA A 105 26.63 2.64 -24.20
N LEU A 106 26.00 3.73 -24.65
CA LEU A 106 26.72 4.90 -25.17
C LEU A 106 27.47 5.68 -24.08
N SER A 107 26.90 5.82 -22.89
CA SER A 107 27.58 6.42 -21.72
C SER A 107 28.85 5.65 -21.36
N TYR A 108 28.81 4.31 -21.43
CA TYR A 108 29.99 3.46 -21.22
C TYR A 108 31.01 3.59 -22.37
N LEU A 109 30.55 3.66 -23.63
CA LEU A 109 31.42 3.89 -24.80
C LEU A 109 32.18 5.21 -24.69
N PHE A 110 31.50 6.31 -24.37
CA PHE A 110 32.11 7.63 -24.28
C PHE A 110 33.19 7.66 -23.19
N LYS A 111 32.93 7.04 -22.03
CA LYS A 111 33.92 6.85 -20.96
C LYS A 111 35.13 6.02 -21.41
N LEU A 112 34.90 4.88 -22.07
CA LEU A 112 36.00 4.05 -22.60
C LEU A 112 36.86 4.78 -23.64
N ARG A 113 36.26 5.70 -24.41
CA ARG A 113 36.96 6.52 -25.42
C ARG A 113 37.60 7.79 -24.83
N GLY A 114 37.41 8.08 -23.55
CA GLY A 114 37.85 9.34 -22.92
C GLY A 114 37.10 10.58 -23.43
N TRP A 115 35.91 10.41 -24.01
CA TRP A 115 35.08 11.50 -24.54
C TRP A 115 34.16 12.08 -23.45
N VAL A 116 33.73 13.33 -23.64
CA VAL A 116 32.68 13.94 -22.81
C VAL A 116 31.39 13.12 -22.94
N ASP A 117 30.82 12.70 -21.81
CA ASP A 117 29.61 11.87 -21.78
C ASP A 117 28.35 12.70 -22.07
N VAL A 118 28.12 13.00 -23.35
CA VAL A 118 26.96 13.77 -23.81
C VAL A 118 25.61 13.11 -23.48
N THR A 119 25.58 11.83 -23.08
CA THR A 119 24.35 11.21 -22.55
C THR A 119 23.88 11.85 -21.24
N LYS A 120 24.77 12.57 -20.54
CA LYS A 120 24.48 13.28 -19.29
C LYS A 120 24.13 14.75 -19.51
N CYS A 121 24.16 15.28 -20.73
CA CYS A 121 23.69 16.64 -21.01
C CYS A 121 22.22 16.82 -20.58
N PHE A 122 21.87 18.01 -20.07
CA PHE A 122 20.53 18.27 -19.52
C PHE A 122 19.41 17.96 -20.53
N ILE A 123 19.59 18.39 -21.79
CA ILE A 123 18.63 18.16 -22.87
C ILE A 123 18.36 16.66 -23.11
N VAL A 124 19.41 15.83 -23.13
CA VAL A 124 19.28 14.37 -23.30
C VAL A 124 18.50 13.74 -22.14
N ARG A 125 18.75 14.18 -20.89
CA ARG A 125 17.98 13.72 -19.72
C ARG A 125 16.51 14.09 -19.84
N GLN A 126 16.18 15.30 -20.31
CA GLN A 126 14.78 15.71 -20.52
C GLN A 126 14.10 14.92 -21.65
N VAL A 127 14.80 14.67 -22.77
CA VAL A 127 14.28 13.84 -23.87
C VAL A 127 13.96 12.42 -23.38
N ILE A 128 14.87 11.77 -22.65
CA ILE A 128 14.64 10.44 -22.08
C ILE A 128 13.47 10.46 -21.07
N LYS A 129 13.35 11.51 -20.24
CA LYS A 129 12.23 11.69 -19.29
C LYS A 129 10.88 11.90 -20.01
N GLY A 130 10.86 12.64 -21.12
CA GLY A 130 9.70 12.82 -21.97
C GLY A 130 9.25 11.52 -22.64
N LEU A 131 10.20 10.76 -23.20
CA LEU A 131 9.96 9.44 -23.79
C LEU A 131 9.37 8.44 -22.79
N ARG A 132 9.82 8.47 -21.51
CA ARG A 132 9.23 7.69 -20.41
C ARG A 132 7.75 8.04 -20.18
N ARG A 133 7.44 9.34 -20.12
CA ARG A 133 6.09 9.85 -19.81
C ARG A 133 5.10 9.63 -20.95
N ARG A 134 5.54 9.73 -22.21
CA ARG A 134 4.69 9.51 -23.40
C ARG A 134 4.21 8.05 -23.55
N ARG A 135 4.91 7.08 -22.95
CA ARG A 135 4.66 5.64 -23.14
C ARG A 135 4.35 4.89 -21.83
N VAL A 136 3.61 5.52 -20.91
CA VAL A 136 3.08 4.83 -19.72
C VAL A 136 1.94 3.90 -20.14
N GLN A 137 2.30 2.74 -20.68
CA GLN A 137 1.40 1.61 -20.74
C GLN A 137 1.28 1.07 -19.31
N GLY A 138 0.10 1.23 -18.71
CA GLY A 138 -0.17 0.73 -17.36
C GLY A 138 0.08 -0.78 -17.25
N ASP A 139 0.32 -1.27 -16.02
CA ASP A 139 0.55 -2.70 -15.83
C ASP A 139 -0.68 -3.49 -16.33
N LYS A 140 -0.45 -4.38 -17.29
CA LYS A 140 -1.51 -5.19 -17.91
C LYS A 140 -1.86 -6.43 -17.10
N ARG A 141 -1.10 -6.75 -16.05
CA ARG A 141 -1.41 -7.85 -15.15
C ARG A 141 -2.75 -7.59 -14.49
N LYS A 142 -3.70 -8.51 -14.70
CA LYS A 142 -4.92 -8.53 -13.90
C LYS A 142 -4.50 -8.84 -12.44
N PRO A 143 -5.04 -8.13 -11.43
CA PRO A 143 -4.80 -8.49 -10.05
C PRO A 143 -5.32 -9.91 -9.79
N VAL A 144 -4.59 -10.68 -8.98
CA VAL A 144 -5.11 -11.94 -8.45
C VAL A 144 -6.29 -11.60 -7.56
N THR A 145 -7.44 -12.22 -7.81
CA THR A 145 -8.65 -12.01 -7.00
C THR A 145 -8.89 -13.21 -6.09
N PHE A 146 -9.64 -13.02 -5.01
CA PHE A 146 -10.02 -14.12 -4.11
C PHE A 146 -10.75 -15.25 -4.86
N GLY A 147 -11.60 -14.92 -5.83
CA GLY A 147 -12.25 -15.91 -6.70
C GLY A 147 -11.26 -16.70 -7.59
N LEU A 148 -10.17 -16.07 -8.05
CA LEU A 148 -9.10 -16.76 -8.78
C LEU A 148 -8.30 -17.69 -7.84
N LEU A 149 -8.02 -17.27 -6.60
CA LEU A 149 -7.37 -18.09 -5.58
C LEU A 149 -8.20 -19.34 -5.25
N GLY A 150 -9.51 -19.17 -4.99
CA GLY A 150 -10.43 -20.29 -4.77
C GLY A 150 -10.52 -21.23 -5.97
N GLY A 151 -10.54 -20.68 -7.19
CA GLY A 151 -10.46 -21.47 -8.43
C GLY A 151 -9.18 -22.31 -8.54
N LEU A 152 -8.02 -21.74 -8.16
CA LEU A 152 -6.76 -22.48 -8.11
C LEU A 152 -6.81 -23.62 -7.09
N PHE A 153 -7.36 -23.40 -5.88
CA PHE A 153 -7.49 -24.46 -4.87
C PHE A 153 -8.35 -25.63 -5.35
N GLY A 154 -9.43 -25.37 -6.09
CA GLY A 154 -10.26 -26.40 -6.70
C GLY A 154 -9.52 -27.28 -7.72
N GLN A 155 -8.45 -26.77 -8.36
CA GLN A 155 -7.64 -27.53 -9.32
C GLN A 155 -6.45 -28.28 -8.69
N LEU A 156 -6.01 -27.89 -7.48
CA LEU A 156 -4.87 -28.54 -6.82
C LEU A 156 -5.08 -30.03 -6.57
N GLY A 157 -6.33 -30.48 -6.33
CA GLY A 157 -6.66 -31.90 -6.18
C GLY A 157 -6.47 -32.74 -7.46
N VAL A 158 -6.40 -32.11 -8.63
CA VAL A 158 -6.14 -32.76 -9.92
C VAL A 158 -4.66 -32.70 -10.31
N VAL A 159 -3.94 -31.67 -9.86
CA VAL A 159 -2.54 -31.40 -10.24
C VAL A 159 -1.53 -31.96 -9.23
N GLY A 160 -1.86 -31.97 -7.94
CA GLY A 160 -1.00 -32.44 -6.86
C GLY A 160 -0.92 -33.97 -6.80
N ARG A 161 0.29 -34.49 -6.60
CA ARG A 161 0.57 -35.94 -6.56
C ARG A 161 0.38 -36.56 -5.17
N SER A 162 0.18 -35.74 -4.14
CA SER A 162 -0.04 -36.17 -2.77
C SER A 162 -0.81 -35.11 -1.98
N GLY A 163 -1.42 -35.51 -0.85
CA GLY A 163 -2.03 -34.57 0.10
C GLY A 163 -1.04 -33.52 0.64
N TYR A 164 0.24 -33.89 0.75
CA TYR A 164 1.32 -32.96 1.11
C TYR A 164 1.53 -31.88 0.04
N GLU A 165 1.66 -32.25 -1.24
CA GLU A 165 1.81 -31.27 -2.33
C GLU A 165 0.60 -30.33 -2.41
N ILE A 166 -0.62 -30.86 -2.27
CA ILE A 166 -1.84 -30.05 -2.24
C ILE A 166 -1.78 -29.01 -1.11
N LYS A 167 -1.38 -29.41 0.11
CA LYS A 167 -1.24 -28.51 1.25
C LYS A 167 -0.10 -27.50 1.08
N LEU A 168 1.03 -27.91 0.51
CA LEU A 168 2.17 -27.04 0.22
C LEU A 168 1.79 -25.93 -0.77
N PHE A 169 1.09 -26.27 -1.85
CA PHE A 169 0.63 -25.27 -2.83
C PHE A 169 -0.50 -24.39 -2.27
N GLN A 170 -1.44 -24.94 -1.48
CA GLN A 170 -2.43 -24.14 -0.75
C GLN A 170 -1.77 -23.09 0.15
N LEU A 171 -0.77 -23.48 0.94
CA LEU A 171 -0.01 -22.59 1.82
C LEU A 171 0.75 -21.52 1.02
N ALA A 172 1.52 -21.93 -0.01
CA ALA A 172 2.30 -21.00 -0.82
C ALA A 172 1.43 -19.94 -1.54
N PHE A 173 0.27 -20.36 -2.07
CA PHE A 173 -0.67 -19.45 -2.73
C PHE A 173 -1.38 -18.53 -1.72
N SER A 174 -1.78 -19.04 -0.55
CA SER A 174 -2.35 -18.20 0.52
C SER A 174 -1.35 -17.15 0.99
N LEU A 175 -0.13 -17.57 1.30
CA LEU A 175 0.92 -16.69 1.82
C LEU A 175 1.30 -15.59 0.80
N THR A 176 1.43 -15.93 -0.49
CA THR A 176 1.67 -14.92 -1.55
C THR A 176 0.48 -14.00 -1.82
N PHE A 177 -0.75 -14.48 -1.67
CA PHE A 177 -1.96 -13.66 -1.84
C PHE A 177 -2.17 -12.68 -0.67
N TYR A 178 -2.18 -13.19 0.57
CA TYR A 178 -2.47 -12.38 1.76
C TYR A 178 -1.26 -11.56 2.22
N GLY A 179 -0.06 -12.14 2.21
CA GLY A 179 1.18 -11.45 2.55
C GLY A 179 1.76 -10.57 1.43
N ALA A 180 1.09 -10.51 0.27
CA ALA A 180 1.52 -9.79 -0.94
C ALA A 180 2.94 -10.15 -1.45
N PHE A 181 3.49 -11.29 -1.05
CA PHE A 181 4.82 -11.74 -1.44
C PHE A 181 4.90 -12.13 -2.92
N ARG A 182 6.09 -11.95 -3.50
CA ARG A 182 6.46 -12.60 -4.75
C ARG A 182 6.89 -14.04 -4.49
N LEU A 183 6.76 -14.91 -5.49
CA LEU A 183 7.14 -16.32 -5.34
C LEU A 183 8.61 -16.48 -4.88
N GLY A 184 9.55 -15.72 -5.45
CA GLY A 184 10.97 -15.75 -5.05
C GLY A 184 11.29 -15.12 -3.69
N GLU A 185 10.28 -14.59 -2.99
CA GLU A 185 10.40 -14.13 -1.59
C GLU A 185 9.94 -15.23 -0.61
N ILE A 186 9.06 -16.15 -1.03
CA ILE A 186 8.59 -17.29 -0.21
C ILE A 186 9.35 -18.60 -0.45
N VAL A 187 9.90 -18.84 -1.66
CA VAL A 187 10.68 -20.05 -1.97
C VAL A 187 12.11 -19.71 -2.38
N SER A 188 13.06 -20.61 -2.09
CA SER A 188 14.43 -20.44 -2.58
C SER A 188 14.46 -20.46 -4.12
N THR A 189 15.22 -19.53 -4.67
CA THR A 189 15.49 -19.42 -6.11
C THR A 189 16.65 -20.30 -6.57
N SER A 190 17.25 -21.07 -5.64
CA SER A 190 18.45 -21.89 -5.83
C SER A 190 18.26 -23.24 -5.15
N ARG A 191 18.83 -24.30 -5.73
CA ARG A 191 18.87 -25.64 -5.10
C ARG A 191 19.99 -25.78 -4.07
N ASN A 192 20.97 -24.87 -4.10
CA ASN A 192 22.25 -25.00 -3.39
C ASN A 192 22.44 -23.93 -2.29
N SER A 193 21.43 -23.07 -2.08
CA SER A 193 21.45 -22.03 -1.06
C SER A 193 20.06 -21.85 -0.48
N GLU A 194 20.01 -21.62 0.82
CA GLU A 194 18.78 -21.24 1.51
C GLU A 194 18.23 -19.92 0.95
N GLY A 195 16.91 -19.81 0.98
CA GLY A 195 16.17 -18.69 0.40
C GLY A 195 14.67 -18.92 0.58
N GLY A 196 13.88 -17.86 0.42
CA GLY A 196 12.50 -17.83 0.89
C GLY A 196 12.40 -17.41 2.36
N ILE A 197 11.17 -17.38 2.87
CA ILE A 197 10.89 -17.11 4.28
C ILE A 197 11.26 -18.35 5.11
N GLN A 198 12.10 -18.15 6.13
CA GLN A 198 12.43 -19.20 7.09
C GLN A 198 11.35 -19.27 8.17
N ILE A 199 11.01 -20.48 8.63
CA ILE A 199 9.98 -20.68 9.66
C ILE A 199 10.32 -19.97 10.97
N GLU A 200 11.61 -19.84 11.30
CA GLU A 200 12.16 -19.05 12.42
C GLU A 200 11.82 -17.55 12.37
N LYS A 201 11.39 -17.04 11.20
CA LYS A 201 10.97 -15.65 10.97
C LYS A 201 9.45 -15.54 10.79
N VAL A 202 8.72 -16.62 11.09
CA VAL A 202 7.27 -16.68 11.10
C VAL A 202 6.84 -16.91 12.54
N ASP A 203 6.55 -15.82 13.24
CA ASP A 203 5.85 -15.91 14.51
C ASP A 203 4.45 -16.46 14.25
N LEU A 204 4.25 -17.73 14.59
CA LEU A 204 2.90 -18.29 14.68
C LEU A 204 2.23 -17.64 15.88
N LEU A 205 1.46 -16.59 15.62
CA LEU A 205 0.55 -16.01 16.60
C LEU A 205 -0.46 -17.09 16.98
N GLU A 206 -0.27 -17.71 18.14
CA GLU A 206 -1.32 -18.51 18.76
C GLU A 206 -2.53 -17.58 18.98
N ASP A 207 -3.64 -17.88 18.31
CA ASP A 207 -4.91 -17.23 18.60
C ASP A 207 -5.30 -17.66 20.02
N SER A 208 -5.05 -16.75 20.97
CA SER A 208 -4.59 -17.11 22.32
C SER A 208 -5.71 -17.59 23.24
N GLY A 209 -6.87 -17.92 22.68
CA GLY A 209 -8.15 -17.96 23.38
C GLY A 209 -8.48 -16.65 24.10
N ARG A 210 -7.80 -15.53 23.76
CA ARG A 210 -8.02 -14.26 24.46
C ARG A 210 -9.36 -13.70 24.02
N ARG A 211 -10.21 -13.38 24.99
CA ARG A 211 -11.49 -12.73 24.71
C ARG A 211 -11.26 -11.38 24.03
N CYS A 212 -12.12 -11.05 23.08
CA CYS A 212 -12.22 -9.71 22.52
C CYS A 212 -12.78 -8.77 23.59
N ILE A 213 -12.03 -7.73 23.96
CA ILE A 213 -12.43 -6.76 24.98
C ILE A 213 -13.27 -5.66 24.33
N ILE A 214 -14.55 -5.60 24.67
CA ILE A 214 -15.54 -4.71 24.08
C ILE A 214 -15.95 -3.65 25.10
N TRP A 215 -15.82 -2.38 24.72
CA TRP A 215 -16.33 -1.25 25.48
C TRP A 215 -17.55 -0.63 24.80
N LEU A 216 -18.59 -0.37 25.61
CA LEU A 216 -19.79 0.35 25.23
C LEU A 216 -19.80 1.68 26.00
N LEU A 217 -19.25 2.74 25.41
CA LEU A 217 -19.01 4.03 26.05
C LEU A 217 -20.01 5.08 25.54
N GLY A 218 -20.69 5.78 26.47
CA GLY A 218 -21.66 6.80 26.07
C GLY A 218 -22.38 7.47 27.22
N HIS A 219 -23.37 8.29 26.87
CA HIS A 219 -24.16 9.03 27.87
C HIS A 219 -25.28 8.17 28.50
N SER A 220 -26.31 8.82 29.08
CA SER A 220 -27.51 8.19 29.67
C SER A 220 -28.20 7.10 28.85
N TYR A 221 -28.02 7.07 27.52
CA TYR A 221 -28.52 6.00 26.66
C TYR A 221 -27.80 4.68 26.92
N VAL A 222 -26.48 4.70 27.12
CA VAL A 222 -25.68 3.50 27.41
C VAL A 222 -26.03 2.93 28.79
N VAL A 223 -26.23 3.78 29.80
CA VAL A 223 -26.73 3.36 31.13
C VAL A 223 -28.08 2.65 31.02
N ARG A 224 -29.03 3.21 30.27
CA ARG A 224 -30.37 2.62 30.10
C ARG A 224 -30.34 1.36 29.23
N ALA A 225 -29.47 1.33 28.22
CA ALA A 225 -29.24 0.19 27.33
C ALA A 225 -28.68 -1.01 28.09
N GLU A 226 -27.70 -0.82 28.98
CA GLU A 226 -27.18 -1.86 29.88
C GLU A 226 -28.28 -2.41 30.78
N ASN A 227 -28.98 -1.53 31.51
CA ASN A 227 -30.10 -1.93 32.38
C ASN A 227 -31.17 -2.72 31.61
N ARG A 228 -31.48 -2.31 30.36
CA ARG A 228 -32.41 -3.06 29.51
C ARG A 228 -31.84 -4.41 29.07
N ALA A 229 -30.55 -4.48 28.74
CA ALA A 229 -29.89 -5.70 28.30
C ALA A 229 -29.90 -6.77 29.41
N LEU A 230 -29.69 -6.36 30.67
CA LEU A 230 -29.77 -7.24 31.85
C LEU A 230 -31.16 -7.86 32.04
N CYS A 231 -32.24 -7.22 31.59
CA CYS A 231 -33.60 -7.77 31.63
C CYS A 231 -33.95 -8.69 30.43
N ARG A 232 -33.00 -8.99 29.54
CA ARG A 232 -33.21 -9.82 28.34
C ARG A 232 -32.32 -11.06 28.35
N ALA A 233 -32.71 -12.09 27.59
CA ALA A 233 -32.04 -13.39 27.56
C ALA A 233 -30.56 -13.36 27.05
N GLY A 234 -30.07 -12.22 26.56
CA GLY A 234 -28.66 -12.01 26.20
C GLY A 234 -27.80 -11.33 27.27
N GLY A 235 -28.41 -10.81 28.34
CA GLY A 235 -27.73 -10.09 29.43
C GLY A 235 -26.83 -8.95 28.94
N ARG A 236 -25.80 -8.61 29.74
CA ARG A 236 -24.77 -7.61 29.40
C ARG A 236 -24.00 -7.90 28.11
N TYR A 237 -24.02 -9.15 27.63
CA TYR A 237 -23.32 -9.60 26.42
C TYR A 237 -24.16 -9.43 25.15
N LEU A 238 -25.40 -8.92 25.23
CA LEU A 238 -26.34 -8.78 24.11
C LEU A 238 -26.60 -10.10 23.34
N GLY A 239 -26.32 -11.25 23.97
CA GLY A 239 -26.39 -12.58 23.37
C GLY A 239 -25.22 -12.94 22.47
N MET A 240 -24.05 -12.32 22.66
CA MET A 240 -22.76 -12.79 22.14
C MET A 240 -22.18 -13.92 23.03
N PRO A 241 -21.37 -14.84 22.47
CA PRO A 241 -20.72 -15.92 23.22
C PRO A 241 -19.72 -15.38 24.27
N GLN A 242 -19.91 -15.76 25.53
CA GLN A 242 -19.12 -15.25 26.68
C GLN A 242 -17.72 -15.88 26.73
N GLU A 243 -17.54 -17.02 26.07
CA GLU A 243 -16.26 -17.67 25.82
C GLU A 243 -15.34 -16.80 24.95
N ASP A 244 -15.89 -16.03 24.01
CA ASP A 244 -15.13 -15.27 23.00
C ASP A 244 -14.95 -13.78 23.33
N VAL A 245 -15.81 -13.19 24.16
CA VAL A 245 -15.85 -11.72 24.37
C VAL A 245 -16.04 -11.33 25.83
N GLU A 246 -15.50 -10.18 26.21
CA GLU A 246 -15.75 -9.54 27.50
C GLU A 246 -16.34 -8.15 27.29
N VAL A 247 -17.49 -7.83 27.91
CA VAL A 247 -18.27 -6.63 27.57
C VAL A 247 -18.39 -5.70 28.77
N TYR A 248 -17.79 -4.52 28.65
CA TYR A 248 -17.81 -3.45 29.64
C TYR A 248 -18.70 -2.30 29.17
N TRP A 249 -19.68 -1.95 29.99
CA TRP A 249 -20.56 -0.80 29.77
C TRP A 249 -20.05 0.38 30.58
N HIS A 250 -19.89 1.52 29.91
CA HIS A 250 -19.34 2.75 30.47
C HIS A 250 -20.30 3.89 30.18
N GLY A 251 -21.46 3.84 30.84
CA GLY A 251 -22.48 4.88 30.73
C GLY A 251 -22.26 6.02 31.72
N CYS A 252 -22.06 7.25 31.24
CA CYS A 252 -21.88 8.45 32.07
C CYS A 252 -23.04 9.44 31.87
N GLY A 253 -23.81 9.72 32.92
CA GLY A 253 -24.97 10.63 32.85
C GLY A 253 -24.57 12.03 32.36
N GLY A 254 -25.23 12.53 31.32
CA GLY A 254 -24.98 13.89 30.79
C GLY A 254 -23.69 14.09 29.99
N MET A 255 -22.86 13.05 29.80
CA MET A 255 -21.55 13.12 29.13
C MET A 255 -21.55 13.98 27.85
N LEU A 256 -20.61 14.92 27.79
CA LEU A 256 -20.26 15.76 26.64
C LEU A 256 -19.11 15.14 25.84
N TRP A 257 -18.95 15.53 24.58
CA TRP A 257 -17.86 15.03 23.74
C TRP A 257 -16.47 15.38 24.29
N SER A 258 -16.31 16.56 24.89
CA SER A 258 -15.04 17.01 25.49
C SER A 258 -14.52 16.08 26.60
N GLN A 259 -15.38 15.26 27.20
CA GLN A 259 -15.04 14.32 28.26
C GLN A 259 -14.59 12.95 27.74
N LEU A 260 -14.69 12.70 26.42
CA LEU A 260 -14.39 11.40 25.83
C LEU A 260 -12.95 10.94 26.07
N VAL A 261 -11.96 11.78 25.73
CA VAL A 261 -10.54 11.39 25.82
C VAL A 261 -10.11 11.16 27.27
N PRO A 262 -10.35 12.07 28.24
CA PRO A 262 -10.05 11.81 29.65
C PRO A 262 -10.71 10.54 30.18
N GLN A 263 -11.99 10.31 29.86
CA GLN A 263 -12.70 9.12 30.33
C GLN A 263 -12.12 7.82 29.71
N VAL A 264 -11.67 7.83 28.46
CA VAL A 264 -10.96 6.68 27.88
C VAL A 264 -9.60 6.46 28.56
N GLU A 265 -8.84 7.51 28.83
CA GLU A 265 -7.54 7.41 29.52
C GLU A 265 -7.69 6.84 30.95
N ASP A 266 -8.68 7.31 31.71
CA ASP A 266 -8.99 6.80 33.05
C ASP A 266 -9.42 5.32 33.01
N LEU A 267 -10.30 4.96 32.06
CA LEU A 267 -10.75 3.58 31.90
C LEU A 267 -9.59 2.66 31.46
N GLN A 268 -8.66 3.14 30.64
CA GLN A 268 -7.51 2.36 30.18
C GLN A 268 -6.54 2.02 31.30
N GLN A 269 -6.41 2.89 32.31
CA GLN A 269 -5.61 2.61 33.51
C GLN A 269 -6.24 1.52 34.41
N VAL A 270 -7.57 1.41 34.42
CA VAL A 270 -8.29 0.45 35.29
C VAL A 270 -8.56 -0.89 34.61
N TRP A 271 -8.94 -0.88 33.33
CA TRP A 271 -9.46 -2.04 32.60
C TRP A 271 -8.56 -2.49 31.42
N GLY A 272 -7.46 -1.78 31.15
CA GLY A 272 -6.63 -2.00 29.96
C GLY A 272 -7.23 -1.39 28.69
N ALA A 273 -6.62 -1.65 27.53
CA ALA A 273 -7.14 -1.17 26.25
C ALA A 273 -8.21 -2.12 25.68
N PRO A 274 -9.33 -1.60 25.13
CA PRO A 274 -10.29 -2.42 24.42
C PRO A 274 -9.79 -2.79 23.01
N ASP A 275 -10.30 -3.91 22.50
CA ASP A 275 -10.20 -4.30 21.09
C ASP A 275 -11.26 -3.58 20.23
N ILE A 276 -12.46 -3.42 20.80
CA ILE A 276 -13.62 -2.78 20.14
C ILE A 276 -14.16 -1.71 21.07
N ILE A 277 -14.33 -0.47 20.57
CA ILE A 277 -15.02 0.59 21.32
C ILE A 277 -16.22 1.11 20.55
N THR A 278 -17.40 0.99 21.15
CA THR A 278 -18.63 1.62 20.67
C THR A 278 -18.85 2.95 21.36
N LEU A 279 -19.02 3.99 20.56
CA LEU A 279 -19.19 5.36 21.02
C LEU A 279 -20.61 5.85 20.77
N HIS A 280 -21.32 6.22 21.84
CA HIS A 280 -22.62 6.90 21.80
C HIS A 280 -22.59 8.19 22.65
N VAL A 281 -21.86 9.19 22.14
CA VAL A 281 -21.59 10.50 22.75
C VAL A 281 -21.90 11.61 21.73
N GLY A 282 -21.94 12.88 22.14
CA GLY A 282 -22.10 14.03 21.23
C GLY A 282 -23.52 14.59 21.16
N GLY A 283 -24.53 13.82 21.59
CA GLY A 283 -25.93 14.26 21.58
C GLY A 283 -26.25 15.37 22.58
N ASN A 284 -25.40 15.56 23.60
CA ASN A 284 -25.59 16.59 24.63
C ASN A 284 -24.88 17.91 24.27
N ASP A 285 -23.92 17.86 23.34
CA ASP A 285 -23.19 19.00 22.79
C ASP A 285 -24.03 19.77 21.74
N LEU A 286 -25.09 19.15 21.21
CA LEU A 286 -25.96 19.70 20.18
C LEU A 286 -26.82 20.87 20.71
N GLY A 287 -26.67 22.04 20.09
CA GLY A 287 -27.28 23.29 20.52
C GLY A 287 -26.30 24.19 21.29
N SER A 288 -25.41 23.60 22.10
CA SER A 288 -24.40 24.32 22.88
C SER A 288 -23.06 24.50 22.14
N VAL A 289 -22.66 23.56 21.28
CA VAL A 289 -21.40 23.60 20.53
C VAL A 289 -21.66 23.86 19.04
N PRO A 290 -20.96 24.79 18.38
CA PRO A 290 -21.08 25.01 16.95
C PRO A 290 -20.80 23.73 16.14
N LYS A 291 -21.75 23.30 15.30
CA LYS A 291 -21.66 22.08 14.46
C LYS A 291 -20.26 21.84 13.84
N ARG A 292 -19.64 22.89 13.29
CA ARG A 292 -18.33 22.77 12.64
C ARG A 292 -17.27 22.35 13.65
N GLU A 293 -17.22 23.02 14.79
CA GLU A 293 -16.27 22.77 15.87
C GLU A 293 -16.44 21.37 16.45
N LEU A 294 -17.68 20.98 16.77
CA LEU A 294 -18.00 19.63 17.24
C LEU A 294 -17.50 18.54 16.27
N ILE A 295 -17.72 18.70 14.96
CA ILE A 295 -17.20 17.76 13.95
C ILE A 295 -15.67 17.73 13.90
N HIS A 296 -14.98 18.85 14.14
CA HIS A 296 -13.50 18.87 14.14
C HIS A 296 -12.94 18.21 15.40
N ALA A 297 -13.50 18.50 16.58
CA ALA A 297 -13.15 17.83 17.84
C ALA A 297 -13.36 16.32 17.71
N MET A 298 -14.55 15.89 17.28
CA MET A 298 -14.86 14.48 17.07
C MET A 298 -13.84 13.76 16.18
N LYS A 299 -13.48 14.34 15.03
CA LYS A 299 -12.49 13.73 14.13
C LYS A 299 -11.09 13.67 14.73
N ARG A 300 -10.66 14.74 15.41
CA ARG A 300 -9.35 14.80 16.09
C ARG A 300 -9.25 13.71 17.15
N ASP A 301 -10.27 13.57 17.98
CA ASP A 301 -10.27 12.65 19.13
C ASP A 301 -10.40 11.19 18.67
N LEU A 302 -11.18 10.92 17.62
CA LEU A 302 -11.22 9.61 16.96
C LEU A 302 -9.87 9.22 16.34
N LEU A 303 -9.14 10.15 15.72
CA LEU A 303 -7.78 9.89 15.23
C LEU A 303 -6.79 9.66 16.39
N TRP A 304 -6.93 10.41 17.48
CA TRP A 304 -6.09 10.26 18.67
C TRP A 304 -6.19 8.85 19.25
N LEU A 305 -7.40 8.26 19.25
CA LEU A 305 -7.64 6.86 19.65
C LEU A 305 -6.90 5.88 18.73
N LEU A 306 -7.12 5.98 17.42
CA LEU A 306 -6.53 5.08 16.41
C LEU A 306 -4.99 5.19 16.33
N VAL A 307 -4.42 6.36 16.59
CA VAL A 307 -2.96 6.55 16.63
C VAL A 307 -2.33 5.87 17.86
N ARG A 308 -3.06 5.75 18.96
CA ARG A 308 -2.59 5.09 20.20
C ARG A 308 -2.87 3.58 20.24
N ALA A 309 -3.94 3.14 19.59
CA ALA A 309 -4.30 1.74 19.44
C ALA A 309 -4.61 1.46 17.96
N PRO A 310 -3.60 1.12 17.13
CA PRO A 310 -3.77 0.91 15.70
C PRO A 310 -4.78 -0.19 15.33
N ASP A 311 -4.91 -1.20 16.19
CA ASP A 311 -5.79 -2.36 15.99
C ASP A 311 -7.21 -2.14 16.57
N LEU A 312 -7.49 -0.95 17.14
CA LEU A 312 -8.77 -0.62 17.76
C LEU A 312 -9.89 -0.46 16.73
N ILE A 313 -10.94 -1.27 16.84
CA ILE A 313 -12.13 -1.14 16.00
C ILE A 313 -13.11 -0.18 16.66
N ILE A 314 -13.27 1.01 16.06
CA ILE A 314 -14.26 1.99 16.49
C ILE A 314 -15.61 1.71 15.85
N ILE A 315 -16.65 1.58 16.67
CA ILE A 315 -18.05 1.58 16.27
C ILE A 315 -18.69 2.93 16.64
N TRP A 316 -19.11 3.69 15.63
CA TRP A 316 -19.91 4.90 15.84
C TRP A 316 -21.39 4.55 15.92
N SER A 317 -21.98 4.63 17.12
CA SER A 317 -23.42 4.51 17.32
C SER A 317 -24.05 5.88 17.10
N GLN A 318 -24.70 6.09 15.96
CA GLN A 318 -25.30 7.38 15.61
C GLN A 318 -26.22 7.91 16.73
N MET A 319 -26.14 9.21 17.00
CA MET A 319 -27.02 9.88 17.95
C MET A 319 -28.47 9.66 17.55
N VAL A 320 -29.32 9.19 18.47
CA VAL A 320 -30.75 8.96 18.20
C VAL A 320 -31.48 10.33 18.15
N PRO A 321 -32.46 10.53 17.24
CA PRO A 321 -33.28 11.74 17.24
C PRO A 321 -34.04 11.93 18.56
N ARG A 322 -34.16 13.19 19.00
CA ARG A 322 -34.89 13.58 20.22
C ARG A 322 -36.02 14.53 19.84
N ARG A 323 -37.17 14.40 20.50
CA ARG A 323 -38.33 15.29 20.35
C ARG A 323 -38.04 16.67 20.94
N TYR A 324 -37.27 16.71 22.02
CA TYR A 324 -36.79 17.92 22.66
C TYR A 324 -35.26 17.90 22.76
N TRP A 325 -34.67 19.08 22.61
CA TRP A 325 -33.24 19.33 22.80
C TRP A 325 -33.12 20.46 23.81
N SER A 326 -32.26 20.30 24.82
CA SER A 326 -32.16 21.23 25.94
C SER A 326 -31.80 22.64 25.48
N TYR A 327 -32.46 23.65 26.07
CA TYR A 327 -32.16 25.08 25.96
C TYR A 327 -32.36 25.81 24.61
N ASP A 328 -32.81 25.16 23.53
CA ASP A 328 -32.97 25.82 22.21
C ASP A 328 -34.43 26.02 21.77
N ARG A 329 -34.68 27.14 21.09
CA ARG A 329 -35.99 27.58 20.56
C ARG A 329 -36.37 26.92 19.23
N SER A 330 -35.46 26.19 18.58
CA SER A 330 -35.72 25.57 17.27
C SER A 330 -35.26 24.10 17.18
N HIS A 331 -36.09 23.17 17.69
CA HIS A 331 -35.79 21.73 17.65
C HIS A 331 -35.51 21.21 16.23
N THR A 332 -36.23 21.70 15.20
CA THR A 332 -35.99 21.30 13.80
C THR A 332 -34.67 21.84 13.25
N ALA A 333 -34.07 22.89 13.83
CA ALA A 333 -32.72 23.31 13.50
C ALA A 333 -31.68 22.36 14.10
N ILE A 334 -31.82 21.98 15.38
CA ILE A 334 -30.90 21.00 16.02
C ILE A 334 -30.99 19.64 15.36
N GLU A 335 -32.17 19.13 15.03
CA GLU A 335 -32.33 17.85 14.33
C GLU A 335 -31.58 17.85 12.98
N ARG A 336 -31.69 18.93 12.20
CA ARG A 336 -30.88 19.11 10.97
C ARG A 336 -29.38 19.24 11.23
N VAL A 337 -28.95 19.61 12.43
CA VAL A 337 -27.53 19.57 12.85
C VAL A 337 -27.15 18.14 13.23
N GLN A 338 -27.94 17.43 14.03
CA GLN A 338 -27.77 16.02 14.41
C GLN A 338 -27.56 15.15 13.18
N VAL A 339 -28.42 15.27 12.15
CA VAL A 339 -28.30 14.51 10.90
C VAL A 339 -26.96 14.80 10.22
N LYS A 340 -26.56 16.08 10.14
CA LYS A 340 -25.30 16.50 9.49
C LYS A 340 -24.06 16.02 10.26
N VAL A 341 -24.09 16.02 11.60
CA VAL A 341 -23.00 15.47 12.43
C VAL A 341 -22.93 13.95 12.25
N ASN A 342 -24.07 13.24 12.39
CA ASN A 342 -24.14 11.79 12.17
C ASN A 342 -23.62 11.39 10.78
N MET A 343 -24.01 12.09 9.72
CA MET A 343 -23.48 11.85 8.36
C MET A 343 -21.96 12.09 8.28
N ALA A 344 -21.47 13.21 8.84
CA ALA A 344 -20.05 13.59 8.76
C ALA A 344 -19.14 12.61 9.52
N ILE A 345 -19.55 12.19 10.73
CA ILE A 345 -18.78 11.26 11.57
C ILE A 345 -18.91 9.83 11.05
N SER A 346 -20.10 9.38 10.63
CA SER A 346 -20.25 8.04 10.03
C SER A 346 -19.45 7.87 8.76
N LYS A 347 -19.34 8.92 7.92
CA LYS A 347 -18.46 8.90 6.76
C LYS A 347 -17.00 8.80 7.18
N PHE A 348 -16.60 9.58 8.20
CA PHE A 348 -15.22 9.63 8.66
C PHE A 348 -14.76 8.31 9.29
N VAL A 349 -15.55 7.74 10.20
CA VAL A 349 -15.24 6.48 10.88
C VAL A 349 -15.08 5.34 9.87
N ARG A 350 -15.98 5.23 8.88
CA ARG A 350 -15.84 4.27 7.77
C ARG A 350 -14.62 4.51 6.90
N GLN A 351 -14.18 5.76 6.72
CA GLN A 351 -12.93 6.07 6.01
C GLN A 351 -11.67 5.67 6.80
N GLN A 352 -11.78 5.46 8.12
CA GLN A 352 -10.70 4.95 8.97
C GLN A 352 -10.84 3.44 9.25
N GLY A 353 -11.69 2.71 8.51
CA GLY A 353 -11.92 1.27 8.70
C GLY A 353 -12.92 0.90 9.82
N GLY A 354 -13.42 1.88 10.58
CA GLY A 354 -14.41 1.67 11.62
C GLY A 354 -15.84 1.48 11.11
N ILE A 355 -16.72 1.02 12.00
CA ILE A 355 -18.12 0.71 11.71
C ILE A 355 -19.00 1.90 12.14
N ALA A 356 -20.12 2.13 11.47
CA ALA A 356 -21.08 3.15 11.88
C ALA A 356 -22.52 2.65 11.79
N VAL A 357 -23.13 2.48 12.96
CA VAL A 357 -24.47 1.96 13.20
C VAL A 357 -25.49 3.09 13.06
N ARG A 358 -26.51 2.88 12.22
CA ARG A 358 -27.63 3.81 12.02
C ARG A 358 -28.92 3.17 12.52
N HIS A 359 -29.52 3.76 13.55
CA HIS A 359 -30.71 3.25 14.23
C HIS A 359 -32.01 3.58 13.48
N ARG A 360 -32.16 3.06 12.24
CA ARG A 360 -33.25 3.46 11.31
C ARG A 360 -34.65 3.41 11.93
N LEU A 361 -34.96 2.35 12.68
CA LEU A 361 -36.27 2.19 13.34
C LEU A 361 -36.57 3.27 14.38
N LEU A 362 -35.54 3.88 14.97
CA LEU A 362 -35.66 4.99 15.93
C LEU A 362 -35.70 6.37 15.25
N GLU A 363 -35.57 6.45 13.92
CA GLU A 363 -35.69 7.71 13.18
C GLU A 363 -37.15 8.08 12.86
N GLU A 364 -38.03 7.07 12.76
CA GLU A 364 -39.43 7.25 12.35
C GLU A 364 -40.41 7.28 13.53
N GLY A 365 -40.09 6.57 14.63
CA GLY A 365 -41.05 6.31 15.72
C GLY A 365 -40.94 7.25 16.92
N LYS A 366 -41.91 8.16 17.07
CA LYS A 366 -42.13 8.92 18.33
C LYS A 366 -42.53 8.00 19.49
N ASP A 367 -43.11 6.85 19.19
CA ASP A 367 -43.68 5.92 20.18
C ASP A 367 -42.60 5.24 21.03
N TYR A 368 -41.37 5.15 20.51
CA TYR A 368 -40.20 4.60 21.21
C TYR A 368 -39.66 5.52 22.31
N LEU A 369 -40.02 6.81 22.34
CA LEU A 369 -39.57 7.77 23.36
C LEU A 369 -40.51 7.80 24.57
N HIS A 370 -39.96 8.10 25.75
CA HIS A 370 -40.72 8.51 26.93
C HIS A 370 -41.40 9.87 26.70
N GLU A 371 -42.27 10.26 27.63
CA GLU A 371 -42.93 11.58 27.63
C GLU A 371 -41.93 12.74 27.71
N ASP A 372 -40.76 12.52 28.30
CA ASP A 372 -39.63 13.47 28.31
C ASP A 372 -39.08 13.79 26.91
N GLY A 373 -39.45 13.00 25.89
CA GLY A 373 -39.06 13.20 24.51
C GLY A 373 -37.55 13.10 24.23
N ILE A 374 -36.76 12.66 25.21
CA ILE A 374 -35.29 12.59 25.15
C ILE A 374 -34.82 11.14 25.27
N HIS A 375 -35.41 10.34 26.15
CA HIS A 375 -34.99 8.97 26.42
C HIS A 375 -35.94 7.95 25.79
N LEU A 376 -35.40 6.82 25.35
CA LEU A 376 -36.21 5.71 24.86
C LEU A 376 -36.87 4.95 26.02
N LYS A 377 -38.12 4.53 25.81
CA LYS A 377 -38.80 3.48 26.58
C LYS A 377 -38.12 2.12 26.35
N ASP A 378 -38.43 1.16 27.19
CA ASP A 378 -38.11 -0.28 27.07
C ASP A 378 -38.06 -0.82 25.63
N VAL A 379 -39.13 -0.65 24.84
CA VAL A 379 -39.20 -1.15 23.45
C VAL A 379 -38.20 -0.43 22.54
N GLY A 380 -38.00 0.87 22.74
CA GLY A 380 -36.98 1.64 22.01
C GLY A 380 -35.56 1.22 22.42
N MET A 381 -35.34 0.91 23.70
CA MET A 381 -34.05 0.39 24.19
C MET A 381 -33.77 -1.03 23.68
N ASP A 382 -34.79 -1.87 23.48
CA ASP A 382 -34.62 -3.16 22.78
C ASP A 382 -34.15 -2.96 21.33
N VAL A 383 -34.78 -2.04 20.60
CA VAL A 383 -34.40 -1.68 19.22
C VAL A 383 -32.99 -1.07 19.16
N PHE A 384 -32.63 -0.22 20.12
CA PHE A 384 -31.28 0.34 20.25
C PHE A 384 -30.23 -0.74 20.49
N ASN A 385 -30.49 -1.65 21.45
CA ASN A 385 -29.62 -2.78 21.76
C ASN A 385 -29.45 -3.75 20.58
N PHE A 386 -30.52 -4.00 19.82
CA PHE A 386 -30.45 -4.77 18.58
C PHE A 386 -29.55 -4.09 17.54
N GLY A 387 -29.65 -2.76 17.41
CA GLY A 387 -28.75 -1.97 16.56
C GLY A 387 -27.28 -2.02 17.00
N LEU A 388 -27.01 -1.92 18.31
CA LEU A 388 -25.65 -2.08 18.87
C LEU A 388 -25.10 -3.48 18.58
N ARG A 389 -25.87 -4.53 18.85
CA ARG A 389 -25.51 -5.93 18.61
C ARG A 389 -25.08 -6.16 17.16
N GLY A 390 -25.89 -5.72 16.19
CA GLY A 390 -25.56 -5.88 14.77
C GLY A 390 -24.28 -5.12 14.34
N GLY A 391 -23.92 -4.04 15.05
CA GLY A 391 -22.62 -3.39 14.87
C GLY A 391 -21.46 -4.21 15.46
N LEU A 392 -21.66 -4.79 16.64
CA LEU A 392 -20.68 -5.61 17.35
C LEU A 392 -20.39 -6.93 16.64
N GLU A 393 -21.42 -7.59 16.07
CA GLU A 393 -21.25 -8.82 15.29
C GLU A 393 -20.30 -8.60 14.09
N ILE A 394 -20.49 -7.51 13.34
CA ILE A 394 -19.58 -7.11 12.24
C ILE A 394 -18.18 -6.77 12.77
N ALA A 395 -18.09 -6.08 13.91
CA ALA A 395 -16.80 -5.72 14.50
C ALA A 395 -16.01 -6.94 14.98
N LEU A 396 -16.69 -7.98 15.49
CA LEU A 396 -16.08 -9.24 15.89
C LEU A 396 -15.59 -10.06 14.69
N GLU A 397 -16.32 -10.06 13.58
CA GLU A 397 -15.83 -10.65 12.32
C GLU A 397 -14.55 -9.95 11.84
N VAL A 398 -14.52 -8.61 11.87
CA VAL A 398 -13.33 -7.82 11.52
C VAL A 398 -12.18 -8.13 12.49
N TRP A 399 -12.41 -8.13 13.80
CA TRP A 399 -11.41 -8.42 14.82
C TRP A 399 -10.80 -9.82 14.65
N ARG A 400 -11.63 -10.85 14.41
CA ARG A 400 -11.15 -12.20 14.08
C ARG A 400 -10.31 -12.20 12.81
N SER A 401 -10.73 -11.48 11.76
CA SER A 401 -9.98 -11.40 10.49
C SER A 401 -8.65 -10.65 10.57
N MET A 402 -8.43 -9.82 11.60
CA MET A 402 -7.13 -9.19 11.89
C MET A 402 -6.14 -10.15 12.57
N ARG A 403 -6.59 -11.35 12.96
CA ARG A 403 -5.86 -12.32 13.78
C ARG A 403 -5.60 -13.66 13.07
N THR A 404 -6.20 -13.85 11.89
CA THR A 404 -6.02 -14.97 10.96
C THR A 404 -5.13 -14.60 9.78
#